data_AF-A0A933QX69-F1
#
_entry.id   AF-A0A933QX69-F1
#
_cell.length_a   1.000
_cell.length_b   1.000
_cell.length_c   1.000
_cell.angle_alpha   90.00
_cell.angle_beta   90.00
_cell.angle_gamma   90.00
#
_symmetry.space_group_name_H-M   'P 1'
#
loop_
_entity.id
_entity.type
_entity.pdbx_description
1 polymer ?
#
loop_
_entity_poly.entity_id
_entity_poly.type
_entity_poly.pdbx_seq_one_letter_code
_entity_poly.pdbx_strand_id
1 'polypeptide(L)'
;MKSTADVVIIGGGIQGTSIAYHLAKRGVRNVVLVEADLVGSGSSGRSAAMILLQMSREMTIRLSQESFKEYLNFDQEFGVDIGYKPIGYLNLATKSVADELRAQVELQRRFGVPTEMLSPQEIARRVPAVNVDDVEFGAVCWQDGVIDPHMVMQTYVQNARKLGVEFCEKVEATGIVLEKDRVVGVNTSDGFVATPIVVNAAGARAAQVASWVGVQLPITNYKRTVFITDRFDAIADDAPFVNDAEVEWYFRKEGKGILMGMGREESTTYEPQLEWEFLDAIIERALHRAPILANARVMRGWAGMRSLTPDDYPILGRVPNVDGFINACGWGGHGVMHAPVGGKLIAELIADGKATTLDLTAFQLERF
;
A
#
# COMPACT_ATOMS: atom_id res chain seq x y z
N MET A 1 21.40 -19.18 -3.67
CA MET A 1 20.00 -19.32 -4.08
C MET A 1 19.74 -20.72 -4.60
N LYS A 2 18.58 -21.32 -4.32
CA LYS A 2 18.15 -22.57 -4.96
C LYS A 2 18.02 -22.43 -6.49
N SER A 3 18.33 -23.50 -7.21
CA SER A 3 18.15 -23.58 -8.67
C SER A 3 16.74 -24.03 -9.09
N THR A 4 15.89 -24.47 -8.14
CA THR A 4 14.49 -24.87 -8.39
C THR A 4 13.57 -24.37 -7.28
N ALA A 5 12.36 -23.97 -7.65
CA ALA A 5 11.30 -23.50 -6.75
C ALA A 5 9.93 -24.01 -7.21
N ASP A 6 9.00 -24.19 -6.28
CA ASP A 6 7.58 -24.43 -6.63
C ASP A 6 6.90 -23.11 -7.01
N VAL A 7 7.33 -22.01 -6.37
CA VAL A 7 6.88 -20.64 -6.62
C VAL A 7 8.05 -19.68 -6.48
N VAL A 8 8.23 -18.79 -7.45
CA VAL A 8 9.12 -17.61 -7.34
C VAL A 8 8.26 -16.36 -7.18
N ILE A 9 8.57 -15.54 -6.17
CA ILE A 9 7.95 -14.23 -5.95
C ILE A 9 8.95 -13.15 -6.34
N ILE A 10 8.59 -12.28 -7.27
CA ILE A 10 9.43 -11.15 -7.69
C ILE A 10 8.98 -9.90 -6.94
N GLY A 11 9.81 -9.42 -6.00
CA GLY A 11 9.58 -8.23 -5.20
C GLY A 11 9.45 -8.51 -3.71
N GLY A 12 10.37 -7.98 -2.92
CA GLY A 12 10.46 -8.04 -1.45
C GLY A 12 9.73 -6.89 -0.74
N GLY A 13 8.68 -6.34 -1.34
CA GLY A 13 7.79 -5.40 -0.67
C GLY A 13 6.85 -6.09 0.32
N ILE A 14 6.01 -5.31 1.00
CA ILE A 14 5.06 -5.84 1.99
C ILE A 14 4.07 -6.86 1.39
N GLN A 15 3.72 -6.70 0.10
CA GLN A 15 2.86 -7.63 -0.60
C GLN A 15 3.58 -8.96 -0.89
N GLY A 16 4.80 -8.92 -1.44
CA GLY A 16 5.58 -10.14 -1.68
C GLY A 16 5.93 -10.91 -0.41
N THR A 17 6.28 -10.21 0.67
CA THR A 17 6.54 -10.83 1.99
C THR A 17 5.29 -11.45 2.60
N SER A 18 4.13 -10.79 2.48
CA SER A 18 2.84 -11.35 2.89
C SER A 18 2.47 -12.60 2.07
N ILE A 19 2.60 -12.54 0.74
CA ILE A 19 2.36 -13.69 -0.16
C ILE A 19 3.25 -14.87 0.23
N ALA A 20 4.54 -14.63 0.44
CA ALA A 20 5.51 -15.65 0.86
C ALA A 20 5.08 -16.34 2.16
N TYR A 21 4.70 -15.56 3.19
CA TYR A 21 4.21 -16.10 4.45
C TYR A 21 2.93 -16.93 4.26
N HIS A 22 1.92 -16.39 3.58
CA HIS A 22 0.63 -17.07 3.44
C HIS A 22 0.73 -18.34 2.57
N LEU A 23 1.58 -18.36 1.55
CA LEU A 23 1.89 -19.59 0.78
C LEU A 23 2.48 -20.67 1.69
N ALA A 24 3.51 -20.32 2.45
CA ALA A 24 4.18 -21.26 3.33
C ALA A 24 3.26 -21.75 4.47
N LYS A 25 2.42 -20.85 5.02
CA LYS A 25 1.38 -21.19 6.02
C LYS A 25 0.35 -22.18 5.48
N ARG A 26 0.01 -22.08 4.19
CA ARG A 26 -0.87 -23.03 3.48
C ARG A 26 -0.17 -24.30 3.02
N GLY A 27 1.09 -24.51 3.41
CA GLY A 27 1.82 -25.74 3.13
C GLY A 27 2.50 -25.80 1.76
N VAL A 28 2.45 -24.72 0.96
CA VAL A 28 3.27 -24.61 -0.26
C VAL A 28 4.74 -24.61 0.17
N ARG A 29 5.48 -25.59 -0.32
CA ARG A 29 6.91 -25.75 -0.02
C ARG A 29 7.73 -25.09 -1.12
N ASN A 30 9.04 -25.04 -0.89
CA ASN A 30 10.03 -24.58 -1.88
C ASN A 30 9.71 -23.22 -2.54
N VAL A 31 9.33 -22.22 -1.73
CA VAL A 31 9.09 -20.85 -2.20
C VAL A 31 10.41 -20.05 -2.14
N VAL A 32 10.69 -19.30 -3.20
CA VAL A 32 11.81 -18.37 -3.30
C VAL A 32 11.27 -16.97 -3.56
N LEU A 33 11.70 -15.99 -2.77
CA LEU A 33 11.47 -14.57 -3.05
C LEU A 33 12.77 -13.94 -3.53
N VAL A 34 12.74 -13.24 -4.66
CA VAL A 34 13.87 -12.47 -5.19
C VAL A 34 13.58 -10.97 -5.06
N GLU A 35 14.54 -10.22 -4.53
CA GLU A 35 14.48 -8.79 -4.31
C GLU A 35 15.77 -8.14 -4.83
N ALA A 36 15.61 -7.14 -5.70
CA ALA A 36 16.73 -6.49 -6.38
C ALA A 36 17.65 -5.72 -5.43
N ASP A 37 17.11 -5.19 -4.32
CA ASP A 37 17.88 -4.55 -3.25
C ASP A 37 17.64 -5.25 -1.90
N LEU A 38 17.22 -4.53 -0.86
CA LEU A 38 16.82 -5.11 0.42
C LEU A 38 15.30 -5.18 0.53
N VAL A 39 14.81 -6.10 1.33
CA VAL A 39 13.37 -6.22 1.64
C VAL A 39 12.83 -4.88 2.15
N GLY A 40 11.75 -4.41 1.52
CA GLY A 40 11.10 -3.14 1.85
C GLY A 40 11.68 -1.89 1.22
N SER A 41 12.73 -2.01 0.39
CA SER A 41 13.41 -0.85 -0.23
C SER A 41 12.58 -0.11 -1.29
N GLY A 42 11.43 -0.66 -1.69
CA GLY A 42 10.46 -0.02 -2.57
C GLY A 42 9.50 0.94 -1.84
N SER A 43 8.25 1.01 -2.31
CA SER A 43 7.23 1.89 -1.73
C SER A 43 6.84 1.53 -0.30
N SER A 44 6.96 0.25 0.09
CA SER A 44 6.56 -0.22 1.42
C SER A 44 7.35 0.45 2.55
N GLY A 45 8.68 0.56 2.42
CA GLY A 45 9.52 1.25 3.40
C GLY A 45 9.39 2.78 3.41
N ARG A 46 8.64 3.34 2.45
CA ARG A 46 8.40 4.79 2.30
C ARG A 46 6.96 5.20 2.60
N SER A 47 6.15 4.28 3.11
CA SER A 47 4.72 4.48 3.37
C SER A 47 4.45 5.45 4.53
N ALA A 48 3.36 6.21 4.43
CA ALA A 48 2.80 6.96 5.56
C ALA A 48 2.01 6.06 6.54
N ALA A 49 1.91 4.77 6.25
CA ALA A 49 1.50 3.69 7.16
C ALA A 49 0.13 3.83 7.84
N MET A 50 -0.87 4.25 7.07
CA MET A 50 -2.25 4.31 7.53
C MET A 50 -3.02 3.06 7.08
N ILE A 51 -3.88 2.52 7.94
CA ILE A 51 -4.90 1.53 7.60
C ILE A 51 -6.29 2.18 7.67
N LEU A 52 -7.04 2.04 6.58
CA LEU A 52 -8.29 2.77 6.37
C LEU A 52 -9.46 1.82 6.06
N LEU A 53 -10.60 2.04 6.69
CA LEU A 53 -11.88 1.49 6.27
C LEU A 53 -12.58 2.44 5.28
N GLN A 54 -12.27 3.75 5.34
CA GLN A 54 -12.82 4.76 4.44
C GLN A 54 -12.25 4.66 3.02
N MET A 55 -12.84 3.79 2.21
CA MET A 55 -12.50 3.65 0.79
C MET A 55 -13.62 4.20 -0.11
N SER A 56 -13.28 4.47 -1.37
CA SER A 56 -14.16 5.12 -2.34
C SER A 56 -15.03 4.16 -3.16
N ARG A 57 -14.79 2.84 -3.07
CA ARG A 57 -15.48 1.82 -3.88
C ARG A 57 -15.81 0.58 -3.04
N GLU A 58 -16.86 -0.15 -3.43
CA GLU A 58 -17.31 -1.33 -2.69
C GLU A 58 -16.20 -2.37 -2.49
N MET A 59 -15.51 -2.76 -3.57
CA MET A 59 -14.55 -3.86 -3.49
C MET A 59 -13.32 -3.48 -2.68
N THR A 60 -12.91 -2.21 -2.69
CA THR A 60 -11.84 -1.73 -1.81
C THR A 60 -12.27 -1.58 -0.36
N ILE A 61 -13.53 -1.21 -0.07
CA ILE A 61 -14.07 -1.24 1.30
C ILE A 61 -14.03 -2.68 1.84
N ARG A 62 -14.53 -3.65 1.07
CA ARG A 62 -14.52 -5.07 1.47
C ARG A 62 -13.11 -5.60 1.70
N LEU A 63 -12.18 -5.27 0.78
CA LEU A 63 -10.77 -5.63 0.91
C LEU A 63 -10.13 -5.03 2.16
N SER A 64 -10.41 -3.74 2.44
CA SER A 64 -9.99 -3.08 3.66
C SER A 64 -10.55 -3.75 4.91
N GLN A 65 -11.85 -4.08 4.95
CA GLN A 65 -12.47 -4.73 6.11
C GLN A 65 -11.84 -6.09 6.43
N GLU A 66 -11.57 -6.92 5.43
CA GLU A 66 -10.90 -8.21 5.64
C GLU A 66 -9.46 -8.03 6.13
N SER A 67 -8.72 -7.12 5.51
CA SER A 67 -7.34 -6.83 5.93
C SER A 67 -7.26 -6.20 7.32
N PHE A 68 -8.23 -5.36 7.68
CA PHE A 68 -8.33 -4.72 8.98
C PHE A 68 -8.57 -5.74 10.09
N LYS A 69 -9.42 -6.75 9.87
CA LYS A 69 -9.61 -7.86 10.81
C LYS A 69 -8.30 -8.60 11.09
N GLU A 70 -7.52 -8.90 10.05
CA GLU A 70 -6.22 -9.56 10.19
C GLU A 70 -5.22 -8.67 10.96
N TYR A 71 -5.21 -7.36 10.71
CA TYR A 71 -4.37 -6.43 11.47
C TYR A 71 -4.75 -6.32 12.95
N LEU A 72 -6.04 -6.31 13.27
CA LEU A 72 -6.50 -6.31 14.67
C LEU A 72 -6.17 -7.61 15.40
N ASN A 73 -6.00 -8.72 14.66
CA ASN A 73 -5.64 -10.03 15.21
C ASN A 73 -4.13 -10.32 15.12
N PHE A 74 -3.31 -9.33 14.73
CA PHE A 74 -1.90 -9.55 14.42
C PHE A 74 -1.08 -9.95 15.66
N ASP A 75 -1.39 -9.40 16.84
CA ASP A 75 -0.73 -9.77 18.09
C ASP A 75 -1.04 -11.24 18.46
N GLN A 76 -2.28 -11.68 18.28
CA GLN A 76 -2.73 -13.02 18.58
C GLN A 76 -2.13 -14.03 17.60
N GLU A 77 -2.01 -13.66 16.33
CA GLU A 77 -1.42 -14.53 15.31
C GLU A 77 0.11 -14.66 15.47
N PHE A 78 0.81 -13.55 15.74
CA PHE A 78 2.27 -13.49 15.63
C PHE A 78 3.00 -13.23 16.95
N GLY A 79 2.31 -12.83 18.01
CA GLY A 79 2.92 -12.35 19.25
C GLY A 79 3.65 -11.00 19.10
N VAL A 80 3.23 -10.16 18.14
CA VAL A 80 3.88 -8.89 17.80
C VAL A 80 2.88 -7.74 17.84
N ASP A 81 3.21 -6.70 18.62
CA ASP A 81 2.50 -5.42 18.56
C ASP A 81 2.99 -4.61 17.35
N ILE A 82 2.07 -4.31 16.43
CA ILE A 82 2.31 -3.51 15.22
C ILE A 82 2.13 -2.01 15.46
N GLY A 83 1.94 -1.59 16.71
CA GLY A 83 1.79 -0.19 17.09
C GLY A 83 0.50 0.43 16.55
N TYR A 84 -0.57 -0.37 16.39
CA TYR A 84 -1.85 0.13 15.89
C TYR A 84 -2.42 1.21 16.83
N LYS A 85 -2.69 2.39 16.27
CA LYS A 85 -3.32 3.50 16.98
C LYS A 85 -4.52 4.01 16.19
N PRO A 86 -5.75 3.89 16.73
CA PRO A 86 -6.98 4.38 16.08
C PRO A 86 -7.09 5.91 16.23
N ILE A 87 -6.23 6.64 15.52
CA ILE A 87 -6.21 8.11 15.58
C ILE A 87 -7.33 8.74 14.73
N GLY A 88 -7.95 7.95 13.85
CA GLY A 88 -8.93 8.41 12.87
C GLY A 88 -8.30 8.96 11.59
N TYR A 89 -9.10 8.96 10.52
CA TYR A 89 -8.78 9.56 9.23
C TYR A 89 -9.83 10.63 8.89
N LEU A 90 -9.49 11.89 9.05
CA LEU A 90 -10.35 13.03 8.71
C LEU A 90 -10.12 13.44 7.26
N ASN A 91 -11.04 13.06 6.38
CA ASN A 91 -11.04 13.45 4.97
C ASN A 91 -11.87 14.72 4.78
N LEU A 92 -11.21 15.84 4.48
CA LEU A 92 -11.83 17.15 4.32
C LEU A 92 -12.38 17.32 2.91
N ALA A 93 -13.63 17.75 2.84
CA ALA A 93 -14.29 18.10 1.60
C ALA A 93 -14.36 19.62 1.47
N THR A 94 -13.66 20.18 0.48
CA THR A 94 -13.96 21.52 -0.03
C THR A 94 -15.16 21.44 -0.96
N LYS A 95 -15.65 22.60 -1.40
CA LYS A 95 -16.83 22.69 -2.27
C LYS A 95 -16.69 21.90 -3.58
N SER A 96 -15.49 21.81 -4.15
CA SER A 96 -15.27 21.14 -5.45
C SER A 96 -15.40 19.62 -5.39
N VAL A 97 -15.18 19.03 -4.20
CA VAL A 97 -15.18 17.56 -3.99
C VAL A 97 -16.31 17.09 -3.05
N ALA A 98 -17.15 18.01 -2.56
CA ALA A 98 -18.18 17.73 -1.56
C ALA A 98 -19.21 16.67 -1.99
N ASP A 99 -19.67 16.72 -3.23
CA ASP A 99 -20.68 15.78 -3.73
C ASP A 99 -20.10 14.37 -3.89
N GLU A 100 -18.86 14.26 -4.38
CA GLU A 100 -18.16 12.99 -4.49
C GLU A 100 -17.92 12.38 -3.10
N LEU A 101 -17.36 13.14 -2.15
CA LEU A 101 -17.11 12.64 -0.80
C LEU A 101 -18.41 12.25 -0.08
N ARG A 102 -19.53 12.95 -0.31
CA ARG A 102 -20.83 12.59 0.26
C ARG A 102 -21.32 11.24 -0.26
N ALA A 103 -21.20 11.00 -1.57
CA ALA A 103 -21.52 9.71 -2.17
C ALA A 103 -20.62 8.58 -1.62
N GLN A 104 -19.33 8.86 -1.40
CA GLN A 104 -18.40 7.91 -0.78
C GLN A 104 -18.79 7.61 0.69
N VAL A 105 -19.19 8.61 1.48
CA VAL A 105 -19.67 8.41 2.86
C VAL A 105 -20.92 7.52 2.89
N GLU A 106 -21.88 7.75 2.00
CA GLU A 106 -23.08 6.91 1.87
C GLU A 106 -22.74 5.47 1.51
N LEU A 107 -21.81 5.28 0.57
CA LEU A 107 -21.28 3.97 0.23
C LEU A 107 -20.63 3.28 1.43
N GLN A 108 -19.73 3.98 2.13
CA GLN A 108 -19.04 3.50 3.33
C GLN A 108 -20.03 3.02 4.41
N ARG A 109 -21.03 3.85 4.73
CA ARG A 109 -22.08 3.52 5.72
C ARG A 109 -22.91 2.30 5.31
N ARG A 110 -23.24 2.18 4.01
CA ARG A 110 -23.95 1.01 3.47
C ARG A 110 -23.16 -0.30 3.62
N PHE A 111 -21.83 -0.22 3.65
CA PHE A 111 -20.95 -1.35 3.95
C PHE A 111 -20.55 -1.46 5.43
N GLY A 112 -21.19 -0.70 6.32
CA GLY A 112 -20.98 -0.79 7.76
C GLY A 112 -19.72 -0.10 8.28
N VAL A 113 -19.09 0.76 7.49
CA VAL A 113 -17.99 1.61 7.98
C VAL A 113 -18.59 2.75 8.81
N PRO A 114 -18.14 2.96 10.06
CA PRO A 114 -18.70 3.96 10.98
C PRO A 114 -18.20 5.38 10.64
N THR A 115 -18.45 5.84 9.42
CA THR A 115 -18.03 7.18 8.96
C THR A 115 -18.96 8.26 9.51
N GLU A 116 -18.42 9.13 10.35
CA GLU A 116 -19.04 10.38 10.81
C GLU A 116 -18.85 11.49 9.76
N MET A 117 -19.85 12.37 9.63
CA MET A 117 -19.68 13.65 8.93
C MET A 117 -19.65 14.75 9.97
N LEU A 118 -18.58 15.54 9.97
CA LEU A 118 -18.37 16.66 10.86
C LEU A 118 -18.57 17.97 10.11
N SER A 119 -19.31 18.89 10.73
CA SER A 119 -19.37 20.28 10.29
C SER A 119 -18.02 20.99 10.49
N PRO A 120 -17.76 22.10 9.78
CA PRO A 120 -16.57 22.93 9.99
C PRO A 120 -16.38 23.34 11.47
N GLN A 121 -17.46 23.66 12.18
CA GLN A 121 -17.41 24.03 13.60
C GLN A 121 -17.00 22.86 14.49
N GLU A 122 -17.47 21.64 14.19
CA GLU A 122 -17.04 20.44 14.91
C GLU A 122 -15.57 20.11 14.65
N ILE A 123 -15.10 20.29 13.41
CA ILE A 123 -13.69 20.10 13.05
C ILE A 123 -12.82 21.11 13.80
N ALA A 124 -13.15 22.40 13.75
CA ALA A 124 -12.40 23.44 14.47
C ALA A 124 -12.33 23.17 15.99
N ARG A 125 -13.37 22.56 16.57
CA ARG A 125 -13.37 22.16 17.99
C ARG A 125 -12.52 20.92 18.27
N ARG A 126 -12.58 19.90 17.41
CA ARG A 126 -11.92 18.59 17.62
C ARG A 126 -10.47 18.58 17.15
N VAL A 127 -10.16 19.33 16.10
CA VAL A 127 -8.82 19.42 15.48
C VAL A 127 -8.47 20.90 15.25
N PRO A 128 -8.20 21.69 16.31
CA PRO A 128 -8.04 23.15 16.20
C PRO A 128 -6.89 23.62 15.32
N ALA A 129 -5.96 22.72 14.98
CA ALA A 129 -4.87 23.01 14.05
C ALA A 129 -5.35 23.18 12.60
N VAL A 130 -6.52 22.64 12.24
CA VAL A 130 -7.05 22.64 10.88
C VAL A 130 -7.79 23.96 10.62
N ASN A 131 -7.41 24.65 9.54
CA ASN A 131 -8.20 25.72 8.96
C ASN A 131 -9.40 25.12 8.23
N VAL A 132 -10.60 25.63 8.53
CA VAL A 132 -11.89 25.12 8.03
C VAL A 132 -12.65 26.15 7.18
N ASP A 133 -12.06 27.30 6.88
CA ASP A 133 -12.75 28.43 6.23
C ASP A 133 -13.37 28.06 4.87
N ASP A 134 -12.74 27.17 4.12
CA ASP A 134 -13.14 26.68 2.80
C ASP A 134 -13.68 25.23 2.82
N VAL A 135 -13.85 24.64 4.02
CA VAL A 135 -14.33 23.27 4.21
C VAL A 135 -15.85 23.26 4.27
N GLU A 136 -16.49 22.42 3.45
CA GLU A 136 -17.93 22.17 3.52
C GLU A 136 -18.26 21.18 4.65
N PHE A 137 -17.49 20.10 4.75
CA PHE A 137 -17.56 19.12 5.83
C PHE A 137 -16.29 18.25 5.88
N GLY A 138 -16.14 17.44 6.92
CA GLY A 138 -15.12 16.41 7.02
C GLY A 138 -15.75 15.04 7.27
N ALA A 139 -15.26 14.00 6.59
CA ALA A 139 -15.67 12.62 6.81
C ALA A 139 -14.60 11.89 7.64
N VAL A 140 -14.98 11.28 8.77
CA VAL A 140 -14.03 10.61 9.67
C VAL A 140 -14.52 9.25 10.15
N CYS A 141 -13.64 8.25 10.08
CA CYS A 141 -13.77 6.97 10.74
C CYS A 141 -12.70 6.91 11.84
N TRP A 142 -13.13 6.91 13.10
CA TRP A 142 -12.21 6.88 14.25
C TRP A 142 -11.54 5.53 14.47
N GLN A 143 -11.98 4.48 13.76
CA GLN A 143 -11.28 3.20 13.74
C GLN A 143 -10.07 3.22 12.81
N ASP A 144 -10.03 4.13 11.83
CA ASP A 144 -8.89 4.22 10.95
C ASP A 144 -7.65 4.62 11.76
N GLY A 145 -6.51 4.02 11.46
CA GLY A 145 -5.35 4.15 12.34
C GLY A 145 -4.01 4.02 11.65
N VAL A 146 -2.97 4.40 12.37
CA VAL A 146 -1.58 4.17 11.96
C VAL A 146 -1.09 2.83 12.49
N ILE A 147 -0.15 2.24 11.78
CA ILE A 147 0.62 1.07 12.21
C ILE A 147 2.10 1.32 11.93
N ASP A 148 2.97 0.49 12.49
CA ASP A 148 4.35 0.36 12.04
C ASP A 148 4.42 -0.65 10.88
N PRO A 149 4.61 -0.19 9.63
CA PRO A 149 4.61 -1.07 8.46
C PRO A 149 5.90 -1.92 8.39
N HIS A 150 6.99 -1.47 9.04
CA HIS A 150 8.23 -2.21 9.10
C HIS A 150 8.07 -3.42 10.03
N MET A 151 7.42 -3.24 11.17
CA MET A 151 7.10 -4.34 12.10
C MET A 151 6.25 -5.41 11.43
N VAL A 152 5.21 -5.03 10.69
CA VAL A 152 4.37 -5.96 9.92
C VAL A 152 5.21 -6.75 8.90
N MET A 153 5.96 -6.03 8.06
CA MET A 153 6.75 -6.64 7.00
C MET A 153 7.83 -7.58 7.55
N GLN A 154 8.57 -7.17 8.58
CA GLN A 154 9.58 -8.01 9.21
C GLN A 154 8.96 -9.24 9.88
N THR A 155 7.75 -9.11 10.45
CA THR A 155 7.03 -10.25 11.00
C THR A 155 6.69 -11.27 9.91
N TYR A 156 6.22 -10.82 8.73
CA TYR A 156 6.01 -11.73 7.59
C TYR A 156 7.31 -12.40 7.14
N VAL A 157 8.40 -11.65 6.98
CA VAL A 157 9.71 -12.18 6.58
C VAL A 157 10.18 -13.26 7.56
N GLN A 158 10.16 -12.97 8.86
CA GLN A 158 10.65 -13.89 9.88
C GLN A 158 9.81 -15.18 9.93
N ASN A 159 8.48 -15.06 9.85
CA ASN A 159 7.61 -16.24 9.90
C ASN A 159 7.66 -17.04 8.59
N ALA A 160 7.76 -16.39 7.43
CA ALA A 160 8.00 -17.06 6.16
C ALA A 160 9.34 -17.84 6.16
N ARG A 161 10.42 -17.23 6.68
CA ARG A 161 11.72 -17.91 6.84
C ARG A 161 11.63 -19.12 7.77
N LYS A 162 10.93 -19.02 8.91
CA LYS A 162 10.68 -20.15 9.82
C LYS A 162 9.93 -21.31 9.13
N LEU A 163 9.07 -20.98 8.16
CA LEU A 163 8.32 -21.96 7.36
C LEU A 163 9.11 -22.47 6.13
N GLY A 164 10.36 -22.01 5.93
CA GLY A 164 11.27 -22.52 4.92
C GLY A 164 11.30 -21.74 3.59
N VAL A 165 10.72 -20.54 3.55
CA VAL A 165 10.87 -19.63 2.39
C VAL A 165 12.30 -19.10 2.33
N GLU A 166 12.90 -19.15 1.14
CA GLU A 166 14.19 -18.52 0.87
C GLU A 166 14.00 -17.08 0.39
N PHE A 167 14.70 -16.12 1.02
CA PHE A 167 14.71 -14.72 0.63
C PHE A 167 16.07 -14.39 0.04
N CYS A 168 16.09 -14.04 -1.24
CA CYS A 168 17.27 -13.67 -2.01
C CYS A 168 17.27 -12.14 -2.21
N GLU A 169 17.84 -11.41 -1.26
CA GLU A 169 18.08 -9.96 -1.36
C GLU A 169 19.32 -9.69 -2.22
N LYS A 170 19.36 -8.54 -2.88
CA LYS A 170 20.38 -8.16 -3.88
C LYS A 170 20.45 -9.14 -5.05
N VAL A 171 19.32 -9.73 -5.39
CA VAL A 171 19.14 -10.64 -6.52
C VAL A 171 18.01 -10.09 -7.39
N GLU A 172 18.40 -9.43 -8.49
CA GLU A 172 17.44 -8.86 -9.44
C GLU A 172 16.93 -9.96 -10.37
N ALA A 173 15.60 -10.10 -10.48
CA ALA A 173 15.00 -10.85 -11.59
C ALA A 173 15.18 -10.05 -12.88
N THR A 174 15.61 -10.69 -13.96
CA THR A 174 15.93 -10.04 -15.23
C THR A 174 15.09 -10.55 -16.40
N GLY A 175 14.32 -11.62 -16.20
CA GLY A 175 13.39 -12.16 -17.19
C GLY A 175 12.63 -13.39 -16.69
N ILE A 176 11.51 -13.68 -17.31
CA ILE A 176 10.74 -14.91 -17.10
C ILE A 176 10.87 -15.75 -18.38
N VAL A 177 11.13 -17.04 -18.23
CA VAL A 177 11.27 -17.98 -19.34
C VAL A 177 9.97 -18.75 -19.52
N LEU A 178 9.48 -18.77 -20.76
CA LEU A 178 8.28 -19.51 -21.16
C LEU A 178 8.65 -20.66 -22.09
N GLU A 179 7.98 -21.80 -21.92
CA GLU A 179 7.86 -22.83 -22.95
C GLU A 179 6.43 -22.80 -23.49
N LYS A 180 6.26 -22.35 -24.74
CA LYS A 180 4.96 -21.94 -25.29
C LYS A 180 4.36 -20.85 -24.39
N ASP A 181 3.21 -21.12 -23.79
CA ASP A 181 2.46 -20.20 -22.95
C ASP A 181 2.61 -20.51 -21.45
N ARG A 182 3.61 -21.31 -21.05
CA ARG A 182 3.81 -21.75 -19.66
C ARG A 182 5.13 -21.27 -19.09
N VAL A 183 5.10 -20.72 -17.89
CA VAL A 183 6.28 -20.37 -17.09
C VAL A 183 7.09 -21.63 -16.76
N VAL A 184 8.39 -21.58 -17.06
CA VAL A 184 9.35 -22.65 -16.69
C VAL A 184 10.49 -22.15 -15.82
N GLY A 185 10.66 -20.84 -15.66
CA GLY A 185 11.61 -20.30 -14.69
C GLY A 185 11.82 -18.80 -14.77
N VAL A 186 12.74 -18.33 -13.94
CA VAL A 186 13.13 -16.92 -13.82
C VAL A 186 14.63 -16.80 -13.98
N ASN A 187 15.07 -15.91 -14.86
CA ASN A 187 16.46 -15.47 -14.93
C ASN A 187 16.69 -14.41 -13.86
N THR A 188 17.80 -14.53 -13.13
CA THR A 188 18.20 -13.56 -12.11
C THR A 188 19.67 -13.18 -12.27
N SER A 189 20.11 -12.14 -11.56
CA SER A 189 21.52 -11.75 -11.48
C SER A 189 22.42 -12.80 -10.82
N ASP A 190 21.86 -13.78 -10.09
CA ASP A 190 22.58 -14.85 -9.40
C ASP A 190 22.17 -16.25 -9.93
N GLY A 191 21.80 -16.31 -11.21
CA GLY A 191 21.52 -17.55 -11.94
C GLY A 191 20.04 -17.80 -12.23
N PHE A 192 19.76 -18.96 -12.82
CA PHE A 192 18.41 -19.37 -13.23
C PHE A 192 17.72 -20.18 -12.13
N VAL A 193 16.44 -19.89 -11.89
CA VAL A 193 15.58 -20.65 -10.99
C VAL A 193 14.45 -21.28 -11.80
N ALA A 194 14.47 -22.61 -11.94
CA ALA A 194 13.37 -23.34 -12.58
C ALA A 194 12.14 -23.32 -11.67
N THR A 195 10.99 -22.88 -12.19
CA THR A 195 9.74 -22.81 -11.44
C THR A 195 8.53 -22.91 -12.37
N PRO A 196 7.43 -23.56 -11.94
CA PRO A 196 6.19 -23.56 -12.70
C PRO A 196 5.33 -22.31 -12.43
N ILE A 197 5.60 -21.56 -11.36
CA ILE A 197 4.78 -20.41 -10.94
C ILE A 197 5.67 -19.21 -10.62
N VAL A 198 5.27 -18.04 -11.11
CA VAL A 198 5.87 -16.73 -10.82
C VAL A 198 4.79 -15.76 -10.38
N VAL A 199 5.02 -15.11 -9.24
CA VAL A 199 4.17 -14.02 -8.73
C VAL A 199 4.85 -12.68 -8.94
N ASN A 200 4.22 -11.81 -9.72
CA ASN A 200 4.63 -10.43 -9.94
C ASN A 200 4.14 -9.53 -8.80
N ALA A 201 5.01 -9.30 -7.81
CA ALA A 201 4.82 -8.39 -6.69
C ALA A 201 5.81 -7.20 -6.74
N ALA A 202 6.28 -6.84 -7.94
CA ALA A 202 7.43 -5.96 -8.16
C ALA A 202 7.13 -4.45 -8.01
N GLY A 203 6.02 -4.08 -7.37
CA GLY A 203 5.64 -2.68 -7.12
C GLY A 203 5.70 -1.81 -8.38
N ALA A 204 6.50 -0.75 -8.34
CA ALA A 204 6.68 0.18 -9.46
C ALA A 204 7.23 -0.49 -10.74
N ARG A 205 7.93 -1.62 -10.61
CA ARG A 205 8.48 -2.40 -11.72
C ARG A 205 7.50 -3.47 -12.24
N ALA A 206 6.28 -3.56 -11.72
CA ALA A 206 5.34 -4.62 -12.10
C ALA A 206 5.01 -4.64 -13.60
N ALA A 207 4.85 -3.47 -14.24
CA ALA A 207 4.63 -3.38 -15.68
C ALA A 207 5.85 -3.87 -16.49
N GLN A 208 7.07 -3.60 -16.01
CA GLN A 208 8.29 -4.12 -16.62
C GLN A 208 8.33 -5.65 -16.54
N VAL A 209 8.07 -6.22 -15.36
CA VAL A 209 8.04 -7.67 -15.14
C VAL A 209 6.99 -8.36 -16.00
N ALA A 210 5.78 -7.78 -16.11
CA ALA A 210 4.73 -8.33 -16.96
C ALA A 210 5.09 -8.30 -18.45
N SER A 211 5.85 -7.29 -18.90
CA SER A 211 6.26 -7.20 -20.30
C SER A 211 7.20 -8.34 -20.74
N TRP A 212 7.93 -8.98 -19.81
CA TRP A 212 8.76 -10.16 -20.09
C TRP A 212 7.95 -11.37 -20.57
N VAL A 213 6.66 -11.43 -20.27
CA VAL A 213 5.74 -12.48 -20.72
C VAL A 213 4.71 -11.97 -21.73
N GLY A 214 4.98 -10.81 -22.36
CA GLY A 214 4.11 -10.22 -23.39
C GLY A 214 2.84 -9.56 -22.85
N VAL A 215 2.75 -9.31 -21.54
CA VAL A 215 1.56 -8.75 -20.89
C VAL A 215 1.76 -7.25 -20.65
N GLN A 216 0.78 -6.44 -21.07
CA GLN A 216 0.75 -5.01 -20.78
C GLN A 216 -0.13 -4.76 -19.56
N LEU A 217 0.44 -4.11 -18.53
CA LEU A 217 -0.33 -3.67 -17.37
C LEU A 217 -0.66 -2.18 -17.51
N PRO A 218 -1.93 -1.77 -17.33
CA PRO A 218 -2.31 -0.36 -17.28
C PRO A 218 -1.93 0.22 -15.92
N ILE A 219 -0.62 0.33 -15.65
CA ILE A 219 -0.09 0.89 -14.41
C ILE A 219 0.71 2.14 -14.74
N THR A 220 0.33 3.24 -14.12
CA THR A 220 1.11 4.48 -14.11
C THR A 220 1.72 4.69 -12.73
N ASN A 221 3.01 5.01 -12.70
CA ASN A 221 3.72 5.30 -11.47
C ASN A 221 3.68 6.82 -11.20
N TYR A 222 3.32 7.18 -9.98
CA TYR A 222 3.28 8.56 -9.51
C TYR A 222 4.21 8.77 -8.32
N LYS A 223 5.04 9.81 -8.40
CA LYS A 223 5.89 10.32 -7.32
C LYS A 223 5.03 11.00 -6.27
N ARG A 224 5.24 10.59 -5.01
CA ARG A 224 4.70 11.25 -3.82
C ARG A 224 5.86 11.61 -2.91
N THR A 225 5.85 12.85 -2.42
CA THR A 225 6.88 13.40 -1.58
C THR A 225 6.35 13.60 -0.17
N VAL A 226 7.18 13.24 0.81
CA VAL A 226 6.85 13.32 2.23
C VAL A 226 7.96 14.06 2.95
N PHE A 227 7.57 14.93 3.89
CA PHE A 227 8.46 15.61 4.81
C PHE A 227 8.06 15.31 6.25
N ILE A 228 9.06 15.23 7.13
CA ILE A 228 8.89 15.13 8.57
C ILE A 228 9.51 16.35 9.23
N THR A 229 8.81 16.91 10.21
CA THR A 229 9.32 17.98 11.07
C THR A 229 10.13 17.44 12.25
N ASP A 230 10.94 18.29 12.86
CA ASP A 230 11.41 18.09 14.24
C ASP A 230 10.22 18.10 15.22
N ARG A 231 10.48 17.91 16.51
CA ARG A 231 9.50 17.96 17.58
C ARG A 231 8.57 19.17 17.44
N PHE A 232 7.27 18.93 17.45
CA PHE A 232 6.24 19.95 17.23
C PHE A 232 5.01 19.70 18.10
N ASP A 233 5.03 20.15 19.36
CA ASP A 233 4.01 19.78 20.35
C ASP A 233 2.68 20.56 20.22
N ALA A 234 2.56 21.49 19.26
CA ALA A 234 1.36 22.31 19.06
C ALA A 234 0.17 21.56 18.44
N ILE A 235 0.39 20.33 17.95
CA ILE A 235 -0.66 19.41 17.48
C ILE A 235 -0.69 18.24 18.45
N ALA A 236 -1.89 17.89 18.93
CA ALA A 236 -2.10 16.84 19.91
C ALA A 236 -1.61 15.46 19.41
N ASP A 237 -1.16 14.62 20.33
CA ASP A 237 -0.63 13.28 20.02
C ASP A 237 -1.72 12.34 19.45
N ASP A 238 -2.99 12.61 19.74
CA ASP A 238 -4.18 11.88 19.28
C ASP A 238 -4.92 12.58 18.13
N ALA A 239 -4.36 13.65 17.54
CA ALA A 239 -4.94 14.29 16.38
C ALA A 239 -5.07 13.29 15.22
N PRO A 240 -6.19 13.29 14.48
CA PRO A 240 -6.38 12.37 13.38
C PRO A 240 -5.39 12.62 12.25
N PHE A 241 -5.24 11.63 11.39
CA PHE A 241 -4.71 11.88 10.06
C PHE A 241 -5.65 12.84 9.34
N VAL A 242 -5.16 13.96 8.84
CA VAL A 242 -5.97 14.92 8.10
C VAL A 242 -5.58 14.86 6.62
N ASN A 243 -6.55 14.62 5.75
CA ASN A 243 -6.41 14.66 4.31
C ASN A 243 -7.26 15.78 3.72
N ASP A 244 -6.67 16.60 2.86
CA ASP A 244 -7.38 17.51 1.97
C ASP A 244 -7.67 16.77 0.66
N ALA A 245 -8.93 16.43 0.42
CA ALA A 245 -9.33 15.60 -0.71
C ALA A 245 -9.11 16.28 -2.07
N GLU A 246 -9.19 17.61 -2.14
CA GLU A 246 -9.09 18.34 -3.40
C GLU A 246 -7.66 18.33 -3.95
N VAL A 247 -6.67 18.51 -3.07
CA VAL A 247 -5.26 18.64 -3.48
C VAL A 247 -4.41 17.40 -3.14
N GLU A 248 -5.03 16.38 -2.55
CA GLU A 248 -4.36 15.17 -2.03
C GLU A 248 -3.18 15.46 -1.07
N TRP A 249 -3.27 16.55 -0.31
CA TRP A 249 -2.29 16.91 0.72
C TRP A 249 -2.74 16.39 2.08
N TYR A 250 -1.81 15.90 2.89
CA TYR A 250 -2.15 15.37 4.20
C TYR A 250 -1.09 15.66 5.25
N PHE A 251 -1.50 15.60 6.51
CA PHE A 251 -0.59 15.52 7.65
C PHE A 251 -1.09 14.58 8.75
N ARG A 252 -0.16 14.09 9.56
CA ARG A 252 -0.45 13.40 10.82
C ARG A 252 0.71 13.50 11.80
N LYS A 253 0.47 13.10 13.04
CA LYS A 253 1.57 12.89 13.99
C LYS A 253 2.48 11.74 13.59
N GLU A 254 3.78 11.95 13.74
CA GLU A 254 4.85 10.96 13.51
C GLU A 254 5.91 11.12 14.61
N GLY A 255 5.90 10.20 15.58
CA GLY A 255 6.67 10.37 16.81
C GLY A 255 6.32 11.69 17.52
N LYS A 256 7.31 12.55 17.73
CA LYS A 256 7.12 13.90 18.26
C LYS A 256 7.00 14.99 17.20
N GLY A 257 7.23 14.67 15.94
CA GLY A 257 7.10 15.59 14.81
C GLY A 257 5.75 15.48 14.10
N ILE A 258 5.68 16.03 12.90
CA ILE A 258 4.56 15.96 11.97
C ILE A 258 5.08 15.39 10.66
N LEU A 259 4.37 14.42 10.11
CA LEU A 259 4.55 13.95 8.75
C LEU A 259 3.56 14.70 7.85
N MET A 260 4.05 15.25 6.75
CA MET A 260 3.24 15.88 5.71
C MET A 260 3.58 15.28 4.36
N GLY A 261 2.61 15.09 3.48
CA GLY A 261 2.91 14.62 2.13
C GLY A 261 1.87 15.03 1.10
N MET A 262 2.29 15.04 -0.16
CA MET A 262 1.44 15.25 -1.33
C MET A 262 2.17 14.81 -2.60
N GLY A 263 1.50 14.90 -3.74
CA GLY A 263 2.13 14.74 -5.05
C GLY A 263 1.54 13.59 -5.86
N ARG A 264 1.46 13.85 -7.17
CA ARG A 264 0.94 12.95 -8.21
C ARG A 264 1.68 13.22 -9.54
N GLU A 265 2.99 13.41 -9.45
CA GLU A 265 3.83 13.60 -10.64
C GLU A 265 4.09 12.25 -11.28
N GLU A 266 3.69 12.05 -12.53
CA GLU A 266 3.99 10.80 -13.25
C GLU A 266 5.51 10.61 -13.37
N SER A 267 5.99 9.40 -13.10
CA SER A 267 7.40 9.08 -13.17
C SER A 267 7.66 7.74 -13.83
N THR A 268 8.63 7.72 -14.72
CA THR A 268 9.18 6.49 -15.31
C THR A 268 10.37 5.94 -14.51
N THR A 269 10.80 6.65 -13.47
CA THR A 269 11.91 6.23 -12.60
C THR A 269 11.36 5.42 -11.42
N TYR A 270 11.90 4.21 -11.21
CA TYR A 270 11.45 3.33 -10.12
C TYR A 270 11.96 3.74 -8.73
N GLU A 271 13.04 4.53 -8.69
CA GLU A 271 13.71 5.01 -7.48
C GLU A 271 13.73 6.54 -7.44
N PRO A 272 12.61 7.19 -7.07
CA PRO A 272 12.53 8.63 -7.03
C PRO A 272 13.48 9.22 -5.99
N GLN A 273 14.10 10.33 -6.36
CA GLN A 273 14.86 11.16 -5.44
C GLN A 273 13.97 12.24 -4.84
N LEU A 274 14.33 12.70 -3.65
CA LEU A 274 13.71 13.87 -3.05
C LEU A 274 14.18 15.13 -3.77
N GLU A 275 13.24 15.92 -4.27
CA GLU A 275 13.47 17.28 -4.77
C GLU A 275 13.07 18.26 -3.67
N TRP A 276 14.04 18.97 -3.10
CA TRP A 276 13.80 19.87 -1.96
C TRP A 276 12.96 21.08 -2.34
N GLU A 277 12.98 21.47 -3.62
CA GLU A 277 12.15 22.54 -4.19
C GLU A 277 10.65 22.23 -4.06
N PHE A 278 10.28 20.94 -3.98
CA PHE A 278 8.89 20.53 -3.74
C PHE A 278 8.40 20.89 -2.32
N LEU A 279 9.31 21.23 -1.41
CA LEU A 279 8.98 21.67 -0.07
C LEU A 279 8.15 22.96 -0.08
N ASP A 280 8.42 23.88 -1.00
CA ASP A 280 7.66 25.14 -1.10
C ASP A 280 6.17 24.87 -1.36
N ALA A 281 5.88 23.92 -2.25
CA ALA A 281 4.52 23.52 -2.56
C ALA A 281 3.84 22.80 -1.38
N ILE A 282 4.59 22.00 -0.60
CA ILE A 282 4.10 21.40 0.66
C ILE A 282 3.79 22.48 1.70
N ILE A 283 4.67 23.47 1.86
CA ILE A 283 4.52 24.57 2.82
C ILE A 283 3.31 25.42 2.46
N GLU A 284 3.12 25.76 1.19
CA GLU A 284 1.95 26.53 0.74
C GLU A 284 0.63 25.86 1.20
N ARG A 285 0.53 24.54 0.99
CA ARG A 285 -0.64 23.75 1.43
C ARG A 285 -0.72 23.63 2.95
N ALA A 286 0.41 23.45 3.63
CA ALA A 286 0.46 23.38 5.09
C ALA A 286 0.00 24.68 5.74
N LEU A 287 0.46 25.83 5.26
CA LEU A 287 0.07 27.15 5.77
C LEU A 287 -1.40 27.45 5.53
N HIS A 288 -1.96 26.97 4.41
CA HIS A 288 -3.37 27.10 4.12
C HIS A 288 -4.22 26.21 5.05
N ARG A 289 -3.93 24.91 5.10
CA ARG A 289 -4.80 23.91 5.74
C ARG A 289 -4.53 23.74 7.24
N ALA A 290 -3.31 23.99 7.70
CA ALA A 290 -2.96 23.93 9.12
C ALA A 290 -1.95 25.04 9.50
N PRO A 291 -2.40 26.31 9.60
CA PRO A 291 -1.52 27.48 9.75
C PRO A 291 -0.52 27.41 10.90
N ILE A 292 -0.82 26.67 11.96
CA ILE A 292 0.09 26.46 13.10
C ILE A 292 1.44 25.86 12.66
N LEU A 293 1.46 25.09 11.57
CA LEU A 293 2.67 24.48 10.98
C LEU A 293 3.68 25.50 10.44
N ALA A 294 3.31 26.79 10.32
CA ALA A 294 4.26 27.87 10.05
C ALA A 294 5.43 27.92 11.05
N ASN A 295 5.21 27.41 12.26
CA ASN A 295 6.21 27.38 13.33
C ASN A 295 7.03 26.08 13.34
N ALA A 296 6.75 25.13 12.44
CA ALA A 296 7.42 23.84 12.41
C ALA A 296 8.74 23.91 11.63
N ARG A 297 9.74 23.18 12.10
CA ARG A 297 11.02 23.02 11.39
C ARG A 297 11.04 21.69 10.67
N VAL A 298 11.21 21.71 9.35
CA VAL A 298 11.39 20.49 8.55
C VAL A 298 12.77 19.88 8.87
N MET A 299 12.78 18.58 9.15
CA MET A 299 13.98 17.83 9.52
C MET A 299 14.51 16.96 8.37
N ARG A 300 13.61 16.25 7.68
CA ARG A 300 13.96 15.35 6.58
C ARG A 300 12.77 15.14 5.66
N GLY A 301 13.02 14.57 4.49
CA GLY A 301 11.97 14.09 3.60
C GLY A 301 12.42 12.90 2.77
N TRP A 302 11.50 12.36 2.00
CA TRP A 302 11.76 11.33 1.00
C TRP A 302 10.71 11.38 -0.10
N ALA A 303 11.03 10.79 -1.25
CA ALA A 303 10.08 10.54 -2.32
C ALA A 303 9.86 9.03 -2.45
N GLY A 304 8.62 8.62 -2.75
CA GLY A 304 8.24 7.24 -3.00
C GLY A 304 7.32 7.12 -4.21
N MET A 305 7.20 5.90 -4.73
CA MET A 305 6.33 5.58 -5.86
C MET A 305 4.98 5.05 -5.42
N ARG A 306 3.92 5.48 -6.11
CA ARG A 306 2.60 4.83 -6.09
C ARG A 306 2.30 4.31 -7.49
N SER A 307 2.10 3.00 -7.60
CA SER A 307 1.69 2.33 -8.84
C SER A 307 0.17 2.27 -8.88
N LEU A 308 -0.45 3.10 -9.71
CA LEU A 308 -1.89 3.24 -9.82
C LEU A 308 -2.39 2.58 -11.11
N THR A 309 -3.55 1.95 -11.02
CA THR A 309 -4.36 1.59 -12.18
C THR A 309 -5.37 2.70 -12.48
N PRO A 310 -6.00 2.72 -13.68
CA PRO A 310 -7.02 3.72 -14.02
C PRO A 310 -8.23 3.76 -13.08
N ASP A 311 -8.49 2.67 -12.35
CA ASP A 311 -9.67 2.48 -11.49
C ASP A 311 -9.33 2.35 -9.99
N ASP A 312 -8.07 2.57 -9.62
CA ASP A 312 -7.52 2.43 -8.25
C ASP A 312 -7.64 1.03 -7.62
N TYR A 313 -8.04 0.01 -8.39
CA TYR A 313 -8.05 -1.38 -7.95
C TYR A 313 -6.70 -2.06 -8.21
N PRO A 314 -6.21 -2.93 -7.32
CA PRO A 314 -5.04 -3.73 -7.63
C PRO A 314 -5.31 -4.67 -8.82
N ILE A 315 -4.24 -5.16 -9.44
CA ILE A 315 -4.28 -6.24 -10.43
C ILE A 315 -3.84 -7.52 -9.73
N LEU A 316 -4.80 -8.40 -9.49
CA LEU A 316 -4.65 -9.66 -8.76
C LEU A 316 -5.07 -10.84 -9.63
N GLY A 317 -4.27 -11.90 -9.60
CA GLY A 317 -4.67 -13.20 -10.12
C GLY A 317 -3.89 -13.65 -11.36
N ARG A 318 -4.34 -14.77 -11.93
CA ARG A 318 -3.74 -15.40 -13.11
C ARG A 318 -3.92 -14.51 -14.33
N VAL A 319 -2.97 -14.57 -15.27
CA VAL A 319 -3.10 -13.90 -16.55
C VAL A 319 -3.57 -14.90 -17.62
N PRO A 320 -4.59 -14.56 -18.43
CA PRO A 320 -4.98 -15.40 -19.56
C PRO A 320 -3.81 -15.67 -20.50
N ASN A 321 -3.71 -16.91 -20.98
CA ASN A 321 -2.70 -17.35 -21.94
C ASN A 321 -1.24 -17.26 -21.45
N VAL A 322 -1.00 -17.12 -20.14
CA VAL A 322 0.34 -17.28 -19.53
C VAL A 322 0.22 -18.15 -18.28
N ASP A 323 0.23 -19.47 -18.48
CA ASP A 323 0.15 -20.48 -17.43
C ASP A 323 1.30 -20.31 -16.44
N GLY A 324 0.96 -20.08 -15.18
CA GLY A 324 1.93 -19.94 -14.09
C GLY A 324 2.34 -18.50 -13.77
N PHE A 325 1.90 -17.50 -14.54
CA PHE A 325 2.15 -16.09 -14.21
C PHE A 325 0.96 -15.48 -13.46
N ILE A 326 1.22 -14.88 -12.29
CA ILE A 326 0.21 -14.33 -11.39
C ILE A 326 0.60 -12.90 -11.03
N ASN A 327 -0.33 -11.95 -11.18
CA ASN A 327 -0.14 -10.57 -10.74
C ASN A 327 -0.59 -10.36 -9.29
N ALA A 328 0.17 -9.54 -8.57
CA ALA A 328 -0.17 -9.01 -7.25
C ALA A 328 0.36 -7.58 -7.11
N CYS A 329 -0.14 -6.66 -7.95
CA CYS A 329 0.46 -5.34 -8.15
C CYS A 329 -0.59 -4.22 -8.32
N GLY A 330 -0.15 -2.98 -8.57
CA GLY A 330 -1.06 -1.85 -8.83
C GLY A 330 -1.84 -1.34 -7.61
N TRP A 331 -1.30 -1.48 -6.40
CA TRP A 331 -2.01 -1.22 -5.15
C TRP A 331 -2.33 0.26 -4.84
N GLY A 332 -2.04 1.20 -5.74
CA GLY A 332 -2.52 2.59 -5.66
C GLY A 332 -2.08 3.41 -4.44
N GLY A 333 -1.12 2.94 -3.63
CA GLY A 333 -0.73 3.53 -2.34
C GLY A 333 -1.34 2.83 -1.10
N HIS A 334 -2.20 1.85 -1.31
CA HIS A 334 -2.93 1.09 -0.27
C HIS A 334 -2.29 -0.28 -0.01
N GLY A 335 -1.12 -0.54 -0.61
CA GLY A 335 -0.46 -1.84 -0.54
C GLY A 335 -0.10 -2.28 0.88
N VAL A 336 0.17 -1.36 1.80
CA VAL A 336 0.37 -1.69 3.23
C VAL A 336 -0.93 -2.15 3.85
N MET A 337 -1.98 -1.33 3.77
CA MET A 337 -3.26 -1.64 4.42
C MET A 337 -3.96 -2.87 3.86
N HIS A 338 -3.66 -3.30 2.64
CA HIS A 338 -4.20 -4.54 2.04
C HIS A 338 -3.23 -5.72 2.05
N ALA A 339 -2.04 -5.61 2.66
CA ALA A 339 -1.03 -6.67 2.62
C ALA A 339 -1.50 -8.01 3.21
N PRO A 340 -2.13 -8.08 4.41
CA PRO A 340 -2.62 -9.34 4.96
C PRO A 340 -3.55 -10.08 4.00
N VAL A 341 -4.61 -9.40 3.54
CA VAL A 341 -5.60 -10.04 2.68
C VAL A 341 -5.05 -10.29 1.27
N GLY A 342 -4.22 -9.39 0.72
CA GLY A 342 -3.59 -9.56 -0.58
C GLY A 342 -2.72 -10.81 -0.65
N GLY A 343 -1.86 -11.02 0.35
CA GLY A 343 -1.06 -12.23 0.46
C GLY A 343 -1.90 -13.50 0.62
N LYS A 344 -2.93 -13.43 1.47
CA LYS A 344 -3.86 -14.54 1.70
C LYS A 344 -4.61 -14.95 0.42
N LEU A 345 -5.12 -14.00 -0.35
CA LEU A 345 -5.87 -14.25 -1.58
C LEU A 345 -5.00 -14.90 -2.66
N ILE A 346 -3.77 -14.41 -2.85
CA ILE A 346 -2.82 -15.00 -3.81
C ILE A 346 -2.42 -16.41 -3.37
N ALA A 347 -2.21 -16.62 -2.07
CA ALA A 347 -1.90 -17.94 -1.53
C ALA A 347 -3.06 -18.94 -1.72
N GLU A 348 -4.32 -18.51 -1.52
CA GLU A 348 -5.52 -19.32 -1.83
C GLU A 348 -5.59 -19.69 -3.32
N LEU A 349 -5.37 -18.71 -4.19
CA LEU A 349 -5.41 -18.93 -5.63
C LEU A 349 -4.36 -19.95 -6.11
N ILE A 350 -3.18 -19.94 -5.50
CA ILE A 350 -2.07 -20.85 -5.84
C ILE A 350 -2.28 -22.23 -5.21
N ALA A 351 -2.54 -22.29 -3.90
CA ALA A 351 -2.60 -23.55 -3.16
C ALA A 351 -3.94 -24.29 -3.35
N ASP A 352 -5.05 -23.56 -3.37
CA ASP A 352 -6.41 -24.11 -3.37
C ASP A 352 -7.06 -24.03 -4.76
N GLY A 353 -6.40 -23.40 -5.72
CA GLY A 353 -6.87 -23.19 -7.09
C GLY A 353 -7.88 -22.05 -7.26
N LYS A 354 -8.38 -21.47 -6.16
CA LYS A 354 -9.29 -20.31 -6.16
C LYS A 354 -9.17 -19.52 -4.86
N ALA A 355 -9.36 -18.20 -4.96
CA ALA A 355 -9.54 -17.35 -3.79
C ALA A 355 -10.93 -17.58 -3.17
N THR A 356 -10.99 -17.64 -1.84
CA THR A 356 -12.21 -17.90 -1.07
C THR A 356 -12.48 -16.84 -0.01
N THR A 357 -11.46 -16.12 0.45
CA THR A 357 -11.61 -14.98 1.37
C THR A 357 -12.39 -13.84 0.68
N LEU A 358 -12.11 -13.57 -0.60
CA LEU A 358 -12.81 -12.58 -1.41
C LEU A 358 -12.74 -12.99 -2.88
N ASP A 359 -13.77 -12.66 -3.65
CA ASP A 359 -13.76 -12.88 -5.09
C ASP A 359 -12.77 -11.93 -5.79
N LEU A 360 -11.94 -12.49 -6.69
CA LEU A 360 -10.91 -11.75 -7.41
C LEU A 360 -11.40 -11.16 -8.73
N THR A 361 -12.61 -11.48 -9.20
CA THR A 361 -13.12 -11.05 -10.52
C THR A 361 -12.95 -9.55 -10.75
N ALA A 362 -13.25 -8.72 -9.75
CA ALA A 362 -13.11 -7.26 -9.85
C ALA A 362 -11.66 -6.76 -9.91
N PHE A 363 -10.68 -7.58 -9.51
CA PHE A 363 -9.25 -7.24 -9.46
C PHE A 363 -8.44 -7.89 -10.58
N GLN A 364 -9.05 -8.74 -11.40
CA GLN A 364 -8.40 -9.39 -12.53
C GLN A 364 -8.00 -8.38 -13.62
N LEU A 365 -7.02 -8.75 -14.44
CA LEU A 365 -6.49 -7.87 -15.50
C LEU A 365 -7.53 -7.64 -16.60
N GLU A 366 -8.39 -8.64 -16.83
CA GLU A 366 -9.43 -8.73 -17.86
C GLU A 366 -10.53 -7.67 -17.75
N ARG A 367 -10.53 -6.89 -16.67
CA ARG A 367 -11.43 -5.74 -16.51
C ARG A 367 -11.03 -4.53 -17.37
N PHE A 368 -9.85 -4.56 -17.99
CA PHE A 368 -9.29 -3.50 -18.84
C PHE A 368 -9.36 -3.79 -20.33
#